data_AF-A0A820NMW8-F1
#
_entry.id   AF-A0A820NMW8-F1
#
_cell.length_a   1.000
_cell.length_b   1.000
_cell.length_c   1.000
_cell.angle_alpha   90.00
_cell.angle_beta   90.00
_cell.angle_gamma   90.00
#
_symmetry.space_group_name_H-M   'P 1'
#
loop_
_entity.id
_entity.type
_entity.pdbx_description
1 polymer ?
#
loop_
_entity_poly.entity_id
_entity_poly.type
_entity_poly.pdbx_seq_one_letter_code
_entity_poly.pdbx_strand_id
1 'polypeptide(L)'
;QGNSEKHNTANFGYAFWAYRYNAYTSSVPHVGYEIAKRWSNFNNIKYAFSFTSNIDGHWIKSGWNESEVLECHGSVNYMQCIDKCCQRIWNTDNALNLEVDPKTDCAIGNLPQCPDCKKFARPNVLMFGDWKFLDIRLNEQTSHYDTFKSNIAKIKAKLLIIELGAGTAVPTVRCESERAFT
;
A
#
# COMPACT_ATOMS: atom_id res chain seq x y z
N GLN A 1 -19.75 15.53 3.65
CA GLN A 1 -20.61 15.57 4.85
C GLN A 1 -19.86 14.86 5.96
N GLY A 2 -19.47 15.57 7.02
CA GLY A 2 -18.71 15.00 8.14
C GLY A 2 -18.40 16.04 9.21
N ASN A 3 -19.13 15.90 10.33
CA ASN A 3 -18.77 16.25 11.70
C ASN A 3 -19.17 17.62 12.27
N SER A 4 -20.08 17.54 13.25
CA SER A 4 -20.33 18.50 14.32
C SER A 4 -19.28 18.39 15.45
N GLU A 5 -19.30 19.38 16.35
CA GLU A 5 -18.25 19.72 17.32
C GLU A 5 -17.96 18.67 18.40
N LYS A 6 -16.66 18.51 18.70
CA LYS A 6 -16.02 17.86 19.88
C LYS A 6 -15.47 16.43 19.76
N HIS A 7 -15.17 15.98 18.56
CA HIS A 7 -13.94 15.19 18.35
C HIS A 7 -12.98 16.02 17.51
N ASN A 8 -11.71 16.11 17.92
CA ASN A 8 -10.68 16.66 17.05
C ASN A 8 -10.49 15.67 15.89
N THR A 9 -11.23 15.89 14.81
CA THR A 9 -11.41 14.96 13.69
C THR A 9 -10.09 14.55 13.05
N ALA A 10 -9.10 15.44 13.06
CA ALA A 10 -7.75 15.13 12.61
C ALA A 10 -7.11 14.09 13.54
N ASN A 11 -7.04 14.35 14.84
CA ASN A 11 -6.42 13.45 15.81
C ASN A 11 -7.08 12.06 15.83
N PHE A 12 -8.40 11.99 15.68
CA PHE A 12 -9.10 10.71 15.53
C PHE A 12 -8.69 9.97 14.25
N GLY A 13 -8.63 10.67 13.11
CA GLY A 13 -8.14 10.08 11.86
C GLY A 13 -6.69 9.59 11.94
N TYR A 14 -5.84 10.31 12.68
CA TYR A 14 -4.46 9.89 12.92
C TYR A 14 -4.34 8.72 13.90
N ALA A 15 -5.23 8.61 14.89
CA ALA A 15 -5.29 7.43 15.76
C ALA A 15 -5.57 6.15 14.96
N PHE A 16 -6.49 6.22 13.99
CA PHE A 16 -6.73 5.11 13.05
C PHE A 16 -5.44 4.73 12.31
N TRP A 17 -4.74 5.70 11.73
CA TRP A 17 -3.51 5.40 10.99
C TRP A 17 -2.38 4.91 11.87
N ALA A 18 -2.26 5.41 13.10
CA ALA A 18 -1.31 4.93 14.09
C ALA A 18 -1.57 3.46 14.43
N TYR A 19 -2.84 3.11 14.69
CA TYR A 19 -3.22 1.71 14.92
C TYR A 19 -2.88 0.81 13.73
N ARG A 20 -3.25 1.21 12.50
CA ARG A 20 -2.95 0.41 11.29
C ARG A 20 -1.46 0.26 11.05
N TYR A 21 -0.71 1.35 11.12
CA TYR A 21 0.73 1.34 10.93
C TYR A 21 1.41 0.42 11.94
N ASN A 22 1.11 0.57 13.23
CA ASN A 22 1.66 -0.27 14.28
C ASN A 22 1.29 -1.74 14.08
N ALA A 23 0.03 -2.05 13.77
CA ALA A 23 -0.41 -3.41 13.53
C ALA A 23 0.38 -4.06 12.37
N TYR A 24 0.59 -3.35 11.27
CA TYR A 24 1.28 -3.91 10.10
C TYR A 24 2.79 -4.03 10.27
N THR A 25 3.43 -3.02 10.85
CA THR A 25 4.90 -3.01 11.01
C THR A 25 5.35 -3.98 12.09
N SER A 26 4.58 -4.15 13.17
CA SER A 26 4.88 -5.10 14.25
C SER A 26 4.52 -6.56 13.90
N SER A 27 3.59 -6.78 12.95
CA SER A 27 3.21 -8.13 12.54
C SER A 27 4.32 -8.82 11.77
N VAL A 28 4.53 -10.10 12.06
CA VAL A 28 5.32 -11.00 11.22
C VAL A 28 4.48 -11.35 9.99
N PRO A 29 4.98 -11.17 8.75
CA PRO A 29 4.28 -11.61 7.55
C PRO A 29 3.90 -13.09 7.64
N HIS A 30 2.73 -13.44 7.12
CA HIS A 30 2.32 -14.84 7.05
C HIS A 30 3.31 -15.65 6.21
N VAL A 31 3.58 -16.92 6.57
CA VAL A 31 4.53 -17.80 5.86
C VAL A 31 4.26 -17.94 4.36
N GLY A 32 3.01 -17.70 3.93
CA GLY A 32 2.63 -17.67 2.52
C GLY A 32 3.43 -16.68 1.66
N TYR A 33 3.81 -15.52 2.21
CA TYR A 33 4.63 -14.54 1.47
C TYR A 33 6.03 -15.09 1.16
N GLU A 34 6.65 -15.78 2.12
CA GLU A 34 7.95 -16.44 1.96
C GLU A 34 7.87 -17.63 1.00
N ILE A 35 6.79 -18.42 1.07
CA ILE A 35 6.55 -19.52 0.13
C ILE A 35 6.46 -18.98 -1.29
N ALA A 36 5.72 -17.90 -1.52
CA ALA A 36 5.61 -17.25 -2.82
C ALA A 36 6.97 -16.74 -3.30
N LYS A 37 7.78 -16.11 -2.43
CA LYS A 37 9.14 -15.68 -2.80
C LYS A 37 10.06 -16.84 -3.14
N ARG A 38 9.95 -17.96 -2.43
CA ARG A 38 10.72 -19.16 -2.75
C ARG A 38 10.32 -19.72 -4.11
N TRP A 39 9.03 -19.77 -4.40
CA TRP A 39 8.52 -20.25 -5.69
C TRP A 39 8.92 -19.34 -6.85
N SER A 40 8.97 -18.02 -6.66
CA SER A 40 9.44 -17.09 -7.70
C SER A 40 10.87 -17.37 -8.15
N ASN A 41 11.67 -18.04 -7.31
CA ASN A 41 13.08 -18.33 -7.57
C ASN A 41 13.34 -19.72 -8.17
N PHE A 42 12.29 -20.51 -8.46
CA PHE A 42 12.49 -21.79 -9.14
C PHE A 42 13.03 -21.58 -10.56
N ASN A 43 13.98 -22.43 -10.99
CA ASN A 43 14.70 -22.27 -12.27
C ASN A 43 13.81 -22.20 -13.53
N ASN A 44 12.61 -22.78 -13.46
CA ASN A 44 11.62 -22.78 -14.53
C ASN A 44 10.69 -21.55 -14.50
N ILE A 45 10.73 -20.75 -13.45
CA ILE A 45 10.00 -19.48 -13.34
C ILE A 45 10.89 -18.38 -13.91
N LYS A 46 10.45 -17.76 -15.01
CA LYS A 46 11.19 -16.68 -15.68
C LYS A 46 10.86 -15.30 -15.16
N TYR A 47 9.59 -15.12 -14.79
CA TYR A 47 9.06 -13.87 -14.29
C TYR A 47 8.06 -14.19 -13.18
N ALA A 48 8.07 -13.38 -12.13
CA ALA A 48 7.11 -13.43 -11.04
C ALA A 48 6.75 -12.00 -10.65
N PHE A 49 5.50 -11.79 -10.27
CA PHE A 49 5.00 -10.48 -9.88
C PHE A 49 3.88 -10.64 -8.86
N SER A 50 3.77 -9.71 -7.91
CA SER A 50 2.65 -9.61 -6.99
C SER A 50 1.78 -8.41 -7.35
N PHE A 51 0.48 -8.66 -7.52
CA PHE A 51 -0.54 -7.61 -7.56
C PHE A 51 -1.31 -7.69 -6.24
N THR A 52 -1.37 -6.60 -5.48
CA THR A 52 -2.02 -6.62 -4.16
C THR A 52 -2.81 -5.36 -3.87
N SER A 53 -3.96 -5.56 -3.23
CA SER A 53 -4.78 -4.50 -2.64
C SER A 53 -4.47 -4.25 -1.16
N ASN A 54 -3.59 -5.07 -0.56
CA ASN A 54 -3.09 -4.83 0.78
C ASN A 54 -2.17 -3.60 0.80
N ILE A 55 -2.13 -2.94 1.96
CA ILE A 55 -1.34 -1.72 2.18
C ILE A 55 -0.25 -1.91 3.25
N ASP A 56 -0.03 -3.15 3.69
CA ASP A 56 0.81 -3.54 4.83
C ASP A 56 2.31 -3.59 4.51
N GLY A 57 2.68 -3.67 3.22
CA GLY A 57 4.06 -3.84 2.75
C GLY A 57 4.67 -5.22 3.03
N HIS A 58 3.86 -6.24 3.34
CA HIS A 58 4.36 -7.57 3.72
C HIS A 58 5.09 -8.29 2.59
N TRP A 59 4.75 -8.02 1.33
CA TRP A 59 5.49 -8.56 0.17
C TRP A 59 6.96 -8.11 0.21
N ILE A 60 7.21 -6.80 0.32
CA ILE A 60 8.56 -6.24 0.38
C ILE A 60 9.27 -6.69 1.65
N LYS A 61 8.58 -6.66 2.80
CA LYS A 61 9.12 -7.17 4.08
C LYS A 61 9.53 -8.65 4.01
N SER A 62 8.94 -9.43 3.11
CA SER A 62 9.25 -10.85 2.88
C SER A 62 10.29 -11.09 1.76
N GLY A 63 11.00 -10.04 1.31
CA GLY A 63 12.11 -10.15 0.36
C GLY A 63 11.74 -10.03 -1.12
N TRP A 64 10.54 -9.53 -1.45
CA TRP A 64 10.21 -9.14 -2.81
C TRP A 64 10.84 -7.79 -3.17
N ASN A 65 11.24 -7.62 -4.43
CA ASN A 65 11.74 -6.33 -4.90
C ASN A 65 10.55 -5.39 -5.17
N GLU A 66 10.72 -4.07 -4.97
CA GLU A 66 9.65 -3.10 -5.28
C GLU A 66 9.24 -3.12 -6.76
N SER A 67 10.17 -3.51 -7.66
CA SER A 67 9.90 -3.69 -9.08
C SER A 67 9.15 -4.98 -9.44
N GLU A 68 8.87 -5.85 -8.45
CA GLU A 68 8.12 -7.11 -8.60
C GLU A 68 6.76 -7.06 -7.88
N VAL A 69 6.36 -5.89 -7.38
CA VAL A 69 5.13 -5.70 -6.59
C VAL A 69 4.38 -4.47 -7.07
N LEU A 70 3.06 -4.61 -7.22
CA LEU A 70 2.12 -3.52 -7.48
C LEU A 70 1.12 -3.44 -6.31
N GLU A 71 1.29 -2.45 -5.45
CA GLU A 71 0.37 -2.13 -4.36
C GLU A 71 -0.70 -1.16 -4.87
N CYS A 72 -1.79 -1.70 -5.42
CA CYS A 72 -2.77 -0.92 -6.19
C CYS A 72 -3.55 0.12 -5.37
N HIS A 73 -3.49 0.04 -4.03
CA HIS A 73 -4.10 1.00 -3.10
C HIS A 73 -3.06 1.83 -2.32
N GLY A 74 -1.80 1.82 -2.75
CA GLY A 74 -0.70 2.44 -2.02
C GLY A 74 -0.27 1.63 -0.79
N SER A 75 0.43 2.27 0.14
CA SER A 75 1.07 1.57 1.26
C SER A 75 1.22 2.49 2.48
N VAL A 76 1.03 1.93 3.68
CA VAL A 76 1.21 2.70 4.94
C VAL A 76 2.67 3.04 5.24
N ASN A 77 3.61 2.41 4.52
CA ASN A 77 5.05 2.61 4.70
C ASN A 77 5.57 3.89 4.04
N TYR A 78 4.72 4.60 3.31
CA TYR A 78 5.05 5.88 2.69
C TYR A 78 4.04 6.95 3.09
N MET A 79 4.49 8.19 3.04
CA MET A 79 3.77 9.40 3.42
C MET A 79 3.70 10.37 2.24
N GLN A 80 2.67 11.20 2.24
CA GLN A 80 2.48 12.30 1.31
C GLN A 80 1.91 13.53 2.04
N CYS A 81 2.02 14.69 1.41
CA CYS A 81 1.32 15.89 1.87
C CYS A 81 -0.21 15.68 1.77
N ILE A 82 -0.96 16.14 2.79
CA ILE A 82 -2.44 16.08 2.75
C ILE A 82 -3.03 16.97 1.66
N ASP A 83 -2.30 18.02 1.26
CA ASP A 83 -2.73 19.01 0.29
C ASP A 83 -2.09 18.83 -1.10
N LYS A 84 -1.29 17.78 -1.32
CA LYS A 84 -0.60 17.55 -2.59
C LYS A 84 0.21 18.79 -3.03
N CYS A 85 0.88 19.46 -2.07
CA CYS A 85 1.63 20.69 -2.37
C CYS A 85 2.80 20.48 -3.35
N CYS A 86 3.29 19.25 -3.43
CA CYS A 86 4.26 18.78 -4.41
C CYS A 86 4.03 17.27 -4.64
N GLN A 87 4.82 16.67 -5.54
CA GLN A 87 4.76 15.23 -5.86
C GLN A 87 5.64 14.37 -4.95
N ARG A 88 6.11 14.89 -3.81
CA ARG A 88 7.01 14.17 -2.90
C ARG A 88 6.25 13.08 -2.15
N ILE A 89 6.74 11.85 -2.28
CA ILE A 89 6.43 10.70 -1.42
C ILE A 89 7.71 10.37 -0.64
N TRP A 90 7.58 10.03 0.64
CA TRP A 90 8.73 9.68 1.49
C TRP A 90 8.38 8.55 2.46
N ASN A 91 9.37 7.87 3.03
CA ASN A 91 9.12 6.79 3.97
C ASN A 91 8.42 7.29 5.23
N THR A 92 7.60 6.43 5.83
CA THR A 92 6.90 6.77 7.08
C THR A 92 7.86 6.93 8.25
N ASP A 93 8.97 6.17 8.31
CA ASP A 93 10.06 6.33 9.31
C ASP A 93 9.57 6.59 10.75
N ASN A 94 8.56 5.84 11.21
CA ASN A 94 7.91 5.99 12.52
C ASN A 94 7.06 7.25 12.73
N ALA A 95 6.82 8.07 11.72
CA ALA A 95 5.96 9.25 11.82
C ALA A 95 4.53 8.91 12.30
N LEU A 96 4.07 7.68 12.08
CA LEU A 96 2.76 7.19 12.54
C LEU A 96 2.81 6.45 13.88
N ASN A 97 3.96 6.35 14.55
CA ASN A 97 4.04 5.81 15.92
C ASN A 97 3.55 6.87 16.92
N LEU A 98 2.27 7.21 16.83
CA LEU A 98 1.62 8.19 17.67
C LEU A 98 1.06 7.52 18.92
N GLU A 99 1.13 8.23 20.05
CA GLU A 99 0.38 7.86 21.24
C GLU A 99 -1.11 8.13 21.01
N VAL A 100 -1.97 7.21 21.45
CA VAL A 100 -3.43 7.31 21.32
C VAL A 100 -4.06 7.27 22.70
N ASP A 101 -4.90 8.25 23.02
CA ASP A 101 -5.62 8.30 24.28
C ASP A 101 -6.75 7.25 24.28
N PRO A 102 -6.72 6.24 25.16
CA PRO A 102 -7.73 5.18 25.21
C PRO A 102 -9.11 5.67 25.65
N LYS A 103 -9.24 6.89 26.16
CA LYS A 103 -10.55 7.47 26.53
C LYS A 103 -11.23 8.17 25.37
N THR A 104 -10.47 8.68 24.42
CA THR A 104 -10.98 9.54 23.33
C THR A 104 -10.73 8.97 21.93
N ASP A 105 -9.95 7.89 21.82
CA ASP A 105 -9.49 7.29 20.56
C ASP A 105 -8.84 8.33 19.62
N CYS A 106 -8.17 9.33 20.21
CA CYS A 106 -7.52 10.40 19.48
C CYS A 106 -6.00 10.33 19.67
N ALA A 107 -5.25 10.64 18.61
CA ALA A 107 -3.80 10.79 18.71
C ALA A 107 -3.45 11.96 19.65
N ILE A 108 -2.37 11.81 20.40
CA ILE A 108 -1.86 12.80 21.35
C ILE A 108 -0.63 13.49 20.76
N GLY A 109 -0.48 14.79 21.02
CA GLY A 109 0.71 15.56 20.64
C GLY A 109 0.72 16.02 19.18
N ASN A 110 1.93 16.16 18.64
CA ASN A 110 2.15 16.70 17.31
C ASN A 110 1.85 15.65 16.24
N LEU A 111 1.00 16.01 15.29
CA LEU A 111 0.67 15.17 14.14
C LEU A 111 1.75 15.30 13.05
N PRO A 112 1.92 14.28 12.18
CA PRO A 112 2.88 14.32 11.08
C PRO A 112 2.68 15.53 10.17
N GLN A 113 3.78 16.18 9.80
CA GLN A 113 3.79 17.35 8.92
C GLN A 113 4.58 17.08 7.64
N CYS A 114 4.15 17.72 6.56
CA CYS A 114 4.84 17.74 5.29
C CYS A 114 6.18 18.49 5.45
N PRO A 115 7.30 17.91 4.99
CA PRO A 115 8.60 18.55 5.11
C PRO A 115 8.69 19.88 4.35
N ASP A 116 7.95 20.01 3.24
CA ASP A 116 7.97 21.18 2.35
C ASP A 116 7.08 22.33 2.85
N CYS A 117 5.80 22.08 3.13
CA CYS A 117 4.83 23.15 3.43
C CYS A 117 4.37 23.21 4.90
N LYS A 118 4.86 22.29 5.75
CA LYS A 118 4.54 22.17 7.19
C LYS A 118 3.07 21.92 7.55
N LYS A 119 2.17 21.86 6.56
CA LYS A 119 0.81 21.33 6.74
C LYS A 119 0.85 19.84 7.07
N PHE A 120 -0.28 19.26 7.44
CA PHE A 120 -0.35 17.84 7.77
C PHE A 120 0.12 16.90 6.64
N ALA A 121 0.73 15.79 7.04
CA ALA A 121 1.11 14.68 6.16
C ALA A 121 0.28 13.44 6.50
N ARG A 122 -0.07 12.66 5.49
CA ARG A 122 -0.88 11.45 5.61
C ARG A 122 -0.17 10.26 4.96
N PRO A 123 -0.54 9.02 5.29
CA PRO A 123 -0.05 7.86 4.54
C PRO A 123 -0.40 7.98 3.06
N ASN A 124 0.50 7.51 2.18
CA ASN A 124 0.25 7.36 0.75
C ASN A 124 -0.60 6.10 0.52
N VAL A 125 -1.83 6.17 1.04
CA VAL A 125 -2.87 5.15 0.86
C VAL A 125 -4.04 5.79 0.12
N LEU A 126 -4.49 5.11 -0.92
CA LEU A 126 -5.62 5.52 -1.74
C LEU A 126 -6.92 5.21 -1.00
N MET A 127 -7.66 6.26 -0.64
CA MET A 127 -8.98 6.14 -0.03
C MET A 127 -10.07 6.43 -1.07
N PHE A 128 -11.33 6.04 -0.79
CA PHE A 128 -12.44 6.36 -1.68
C PHE A 128 -12.63 7.87 -1.84
N GLY A 129 -12.75 8.33 -3.09
CA GLY A 129 -12.94 9.75 -3.41
C GLY A 129 -11.69 10.62 -3.20
N ASP A 130 -10.50 10.03 -3.17
CA ASP A 130 -9.26 10.72 -2.85
C ASP A 130 -8.57 11.35 -4.06
N TRP A 131 -9.02 12.55 -4.42
CA TRP A 131 -8.44 13.35 -5.52
C TRP A 131 -7.03 13.88 -5.22
N LYS A 132 -6.56 13.76 -3.97
CA LYS A 132 -5.25 14.28 -3.53
C LYS A 132 -4.21 13.17 -3.39
N PHE A 133 -4.53 11.93 -3.70
CA PHE A 133 -3.56 10.84 -3.75
C PHE A 133 -2.41 11.18 -4.71
N LEU A 134 -1.18 10.91 -4.27
CA LEU A 134 0.01 10.97 -5.11
C LEU A 134 0.24 9.58 -5.71
N ASP A 135 0.12 9.49 -7.02
CA ASP A 135 0.16 8.25 -7.79
C ASP A 135 1.53 7.96 -8.40
N ILE A 136 2.54 8.82 -8.19
CA ILE A 136 3.87 8.65 -8.82
C ILE A 136 4.50 7.27 -8.52
N ARG A 137 4.40 6.78 -7.29
CA ARG A 137 4.86 5.43 -6.90
C ARG A 137 4.01 4.34 -7.53
N LEU A 138 2.68 4.51 -7.54
CA LEU A 138 1.76 3.57 -8.16
C LEU A 138 2.03 3.46 -9.67
N ASN A 139 2.29 4.57 -10.34
CA ASN A 139 2.59 4.64 -11.77
C ASN A 139 3.93 3.96 -12.11
N GLU A 140 4.94 4.09 -11.24
CA GLU A 140 6.21 3.37 -11.39
C GLU A 140 6.00 1.85 -11.26
N GLN A 141 5.32 1.39 -10.21
CA GLN A 141 4.98 -0.03 -10.04
C GLN A 141 4.12 -0.57 -11.19
N THR A 142 3.17 0.23 -11.68
CA THR A 142 2.35 -0.11 -12.84
C THR A 142 3.20 -0.29 -14.09
N SER A 143 4.20 0.57 -14.29
CA SER A 143 5.13 0.45 -15.43
C SER A 143 5.96 -0.84 -15.35
N HIS A 144 6.40 -1.25 -14.16
CA HIS A 144 7.05 -2.55 -13.96
C HIS A 144 6.11 -3.72 -14.25
N TYR A 145 4.85 -3.62 -13.81
CA TYR A 145 3.84 -4.64 -14.05
C TYR A 145 3.48 -4.78 -15.53
N ASP A 146 3.36 -3.67 -16.26
CA ASP A 146 3.13 -3.67 -17.70
C ASP A 146 4.33 -4.25 -18.46
N THR A 147 5.55 -3.99 -17.99
CA THR A 147 6.76 -4.61 -18.52
C THR A 147 6.77 -6.12 -18.27
N PHE A 148 6.38 -6.56 -17.07
CA PHE A 148 6.19 -7.98 -16.74
C PHE A 148 5.20 -8.64 -17.70
N LYS A 149 4.01 -8.05 -17.90
CA LYS A 149 2.97 -8.55 -18.84
C LYS A 149 3.50 -8.61 -20.28
N SER A 150 4.22 -7.57 -20.71
CA SER A 150 4.82 -7.52 -22.05
C SER A 150 5.84 -8.64 -22.26
N ASN A 151 6.66 -8.92 -21.24
CA ASN A 151 7.68 -9.96 -21.29
C ASN A 151 7.09 -11.37 -21.36
N ILE A 152 6.08 -11.68 -20.53
CA ILE A 152 5.41 -12.99 -20.57
C ILE A 152 4.74 -13.23 -21.93
N ALA A 153 4.13 -12.20 -22.53
CA ALA A 153 3.49 -12.28 -23.83
C ALA A 153 4.52 -12.52 -24.95
N LYS A 154 5.64 -11.78 -24.92
CA LYS A 154 6.73 -11.89 -25.90
C LYS A 154 7.31 -13.30 -26.00
N ILE A 155 7.47 -13.98 -24.86
CA ILE A 155 8.01 -15.35 -24.83
C ILE A 155 6.92 -16.44 -24.87
N LYS A 156 5.64 -16.04 -24.95
CA LYS A 156 4.46 -16.93 -24.89
C LYS A 156 4.54 -17.89 -23.68
N ALA A 157 4.88 -17.34 -22.52
CA ALA A 157 5.01 -18.12 -21.30
C ALA A 157 3.67 -18.75 -20.90
N LYS A 158 3.73 -19.93 -20.27
CA LYS A 158 2.57 -20.46 -19.52
C LYS A 158 2.45 -19.66 -18.24
N LEU A 159 1.32 -18.99 -18.05
CA LEU A 159 1.02 -18.18 -16.87
C LEU A 159 0.26 -19.01 -15.83
N LEU A 160 0.73 -18.96 -14.58
CA LEU A 160 0.00 -19.44 -13.41
C LEU A 160 -0.41 -18.22 -12.58
N ILE A 161 -1.70 -18.09 -12.31
CA ILE A 161 -2.26 -17.05 -11.44
C ILE A 161 -2.73 -17.71 -10.15
N ILE A 162 -2.31 -17.16 -9.01
CA ILE A 162 -2.72 -17.60 -7.68
C ILE A 162 -3.43 -16.43 -7.01
N GLU A 163 -4.75 -16.51 -6.91
CA GLU A 163 -5.57 -15.51 -6.23
C GLU A 163 -5.77 -15.92 -4.76
N LEU A 164 -5.42 -15.04 -3.82
CA LEU A 164 -5.52 -15.30 -2.38
C LEU A 164 -6.27 -14.16 -1.69
N GLY A 165 -7.35 -14.48 -0.96
CA GLY A 165 -8.06 -13.51 -0.14
C GLY A 165 -8.75 -12.36 -0.89
N ALA A 166 -8.96 -12.49 -2.20
CA ALA A 166 -9.66 -11.49 -3.01
C ALA A 166 -11.19 -11.61 -2.83
N GLY A 167 -11.74 -10.79 -1.93
CA GLY A 167 -13.18 -10.72 -1.68
C GLY A 167 -13.96 -10.02 -2.80
N THR A 168 -15.29 -10.10 -2.74
CA THR A 168 -16.20 -9.52 -3.74
C THR A 168 -16.60 -8.07 -3.48
N ALA A 169 -16.35 -7.54 -2.26
CA ALA A 169 -16.77 -6.19 -1.88
C ALA A 169 -15.97 -5.08 -2.60
N VAL A 170 -14.66 -5.29 -2.79
CA VAL A 170 -13.79 -4.45 -3.62
C VAL A 170 -13.03 -5.39 -4.57
N PRO A 171 -13.59 -5.66 -5.76
CA PRO A 171 -13.16 -6.79 -6.60
C PRO A 171 -11.90 -6.50 -7.43
N THR A 172 -11.11 -5.46 -7.10
CA THR A 172 -9.96 -5.02 -7.90
C THR A 172 -9.01 -6.17 -8.27
N VAL A 173 -8.65 -7.01 -7.29
CA VAL A 173 -7.76 -8.18 -7.51
C VAL A 173 -8.43 -9.25 -8.37
N ARG A 174 -9.73 -9.48 -8.20
CA ARG A 174 -10.51 -10.42 -9.03
C ARG A 174 -10.57 -9.94 -10.48
N CYS A 175 -10.94 -8.68 -10.70
CA CYS A 175 -11.03 -8.10 -12.03
C CYS A 175 -9.67 -8.12 -12.73
N GLU A 176 -8.57 -7.88 -12.02
CA GLU A 176 -7.22 -7.97 -12.60
C GLU A 176 -6.88 -9.42 -12.96
N SER A 177 -7.16 -10.37 -12.08
CA SER A 177 -6.93 -11.79 -12.35
C SER A 177 -7.70 -12.25 -13.59
N GLU A 178 -8.97 -11.85 -13.74
CA GLU A 178 -9.80 -12.16 -14.92
C GLU A 178 -9.27 -11.52 -16.22
N ARG A 179 -8.83 -10.26 -16.15
CA ARG A 179 -8.25 -9.54 -17.31
C ARG A 179 -6.91 -10.10 -17.75
N ALA A 180 -6.09 -10.62 -16.84
CA ALA A 180 -4.80 -11.20 -17.19
C ALA A 180 -4.94 -12.47 -18.07
N PHE A 181 -6.14 -13.05 -18.19
CA PHE A 181 -6.45 -14.17 -19.09
C PHE A 181 -6.89 -13.75 -20.50
N THR A 182 -7.17 -12.47 -20.75
CA THR A 182 -7.68 -11.94 -22.03
C THR A 182 -6.61 -11.17 -22.80
#